data_AF-A0AAD6USH7-F1
#
_entry.id   AF-A0AAD6USH7-F1
#
_cell.length_a   1.000
_cell.length_b   1.000
_cell.length_c   1.000
_cell.angle_alpha   90.00
_cell.angle_beta   90.00
_cell.angle_gamma   90.00
#
_symmetry.space_group_name_H-M   'P 1'
#
loop_
_entity.id
_entity.type
_entity.pdbx_description
1 polymer ?
#
loop_
_entity_poly.entity_id
_entity_poly.type
_entity_poly.pdbx_seq_one_letter_code
_entity_poly.pdbx_strand_id
1 'polypeptide(L)'
;LISNHRKGVLSFGDALDGVSPQRPFVNSLTATRQGFCNFQHNDNNEAPAAYGPWWEAEQAASDGDRKWEFTSDADHNRTHGGEFMWGEFGIGVNFSKLFEIFWHRKIDHHSTLFSMDDPGFTCFGTSIQITKKGVNAMRKVWNVE
;
A
#
# COMPACT_ATOMS: atom_id res chain seq x y z
N LEU A 1 -12.87 -7.56 -13.29
CA LEU A 1 -12.76 -6.09 -13.42
C LEU A 1 -13.95 -5.57 -14.21
N ILE A 2 -14.80 -4.75 -13.58
CA ILE A 2 -15.86 -4.00 -14.27
C ILE A 2 -15.42 -2.54 -14.24
N SER A 3 -14.99 -1.97 -15.37
CA SER A 3 -14.63 -0.56 -15.46
C SER A 3 -15.85 0.27 -15.88
N ASN A 4 -16.54 0.82 -14.89
CA ASN A 4 -17.48 1.92 -15.13
C ASN A 4 -16.68 3.22 -15.23
N HIS A 5 -16.20 3.56 -16.44
CA HIS A 5 -15.55 4.83 -16.70
C HIS A 5 -16.52 5.99 -16.46
N ARG A 6 -16.30 6.76 -15.39
CA ARG A 6 -16.90 8.09 -15.22
C ARG A 6 -15.90 9.14 -15.67
N LYS A 7 -16.33 10.02 -16.57
CA LYS A 7 -15.55 11.16 -17.07
C LYS A 7 -15.12 12.01 -15.86
N GLY A 8 -13.80 12.15 -15.64
CA GLY A 8 -13.23 12.94 -14.54
C GLY A 8 -12.75 12.13 -13.31
N VAL A 9 -12.90 10.80 -13.30
CA VAL A 9 -12.36 9.95 -12.23
C VAL A 9 -11.13 9.21 -12.76
N LEU A 10 -9.97 9.45 -12.14
CA LEU A 10 -8.72 8.75 -12.46
C LEU A 10 -8.88 7.25 -12.18
N SER A 11 -8.51 6.41 -13.15
CA SER A 11 -8.57 4.95 -13.07
C SER A 11 -7.21 4.35 -13.47
N PHE A 12 -6.76 3.32 -12.77
CA PHE A 12 -5.54 2.57 -13.10
C PHE A 12 -5.66 1.74 -14.40
N GLY A 13 -6.85 1.66 -14.99
CA GLY A 13 -7.11 0.93 -16.24
C GLY A 13 -6.79 1.69 -17.52
N ASP A 14 -6.48 2.99 -17.45
CA ASP A 14 -6.03 3.77 -18.60
C ASP A 14 -4.54 3.51 -18.86
N ALA A 15 -4.15 3.36 -20.13
CA ALA A 15 -2.77 3.07 -20.53
C ALA A 15 -1.76 4.03 -19.85
N LEU A 16 -0.98 3.50 -18.91
CA LEU A 16 0.04 4.21 -18.14
C LEU A 16 1.30 4.39 -19.01
N ASP A 17 1.23 5.32 -19.97
CA ASP A 17 2.32 5.56 -20.94
C ASP A 17 3.43 6.48 -20.40
N GLY A 18 3.18 7.20 -19.30
CA GLY A 18 4.13 8.15 -18.72
C GLY A 18 4.37 9.40 -19.58
N VAL A 19 3.65 9.59 -20.69
CA VAL A 19 3.82 10.71 -21.63
C VAL A 19 2.84 11.85 -21.31
N SER A 20 1.71 11.55 -20.68
CA SER A 20 0.72 12.56 -20.27
C SER A 20 0.85 12.91 -18.77
N PRO A 21 0.97 14.19 -18.40
CA PRO A 21 0.89 14.65 -17.01
C PRO A 21 -0.44 14.30 -16.33
N GLN A 22 -1.49 14.02 -17.12
CA GLN A 22 -2.79 13.57 -16.65
C GLN A 22 -2.84 12.04 -16.41
N ARG A 23 -1.75 11.32 -16.71
CA ARG A 23 -1.59 9.86 -16.53
C ARG A 23 -0.37 9.56 -15.65
N PRO A 24 -0.40 9.93 -14.36
CA PRO A 24 0.76 9.78 -13.51
C PRO A 24 1.06 8.29 -13.28
N PHE A 25 2.33 7.92 -13.40
CA PHE A 25 2.81 6.59 -13.03
C PHE A 25 3.21 6.59 -11.55
N VAL A 26 2.84 5.53 -10.83
CA VAL A 26 3.34 5.29 -9.48
C VAL A 26 4.84 5.09 -9.54
N ASN A 27 5.58 5.91 -8.78
CA ASN A 27 7.04 5.94 -8.82
C ASN A 27 7.68 5.36 -7.56
N SER A 28 6.84 4.85 -6.64
CA SER A 28 7.28 4.18 -5.42
C SER A 28 6.31 3.07 -5.06
N LEU A 29 6.87 1.89 -4.84
CA LEU A 29 6.21 0.74 -4.22
C LEU A 29 7.08 0.36 -3.01
N THR A 30 6.49 0.38 -1.84
CA THR A 30 7.12 -0.11 -0.61
C THR A 30 6.37 -1.34 -0.14
N ALA A 31 7.10 -2.35 0.34
CA ALA A 31 6.55 -3.54 0.96
C ALA A 31 7.20 -3.73 2.34
N THR A 32 6.38 -4.01 3.34
CA THR A 32 6.77 -4.20 4.74
C THR A 32 6.27 -5.55 5.22
N ARG A 33 6.96 -6.14 6.19
CA ARG A 33 6.60 -7.41 6.82
C ARG A 33 7.19 -7.49 8.23
N GLN A 34 6.92 -8.56 8.96
CA GLN A 34 7.50 -8.89 10.26
C GLN A 34 7.23 -7.83 11.34
N GLY A 35 5.96 -7.59 11.65
CA GLY A 35 5.60 -6.67 12.73
C GLY A 35 5.89 -5.20 12.42
N PHE A 36 5.95 -4.81 11.13
CA PHE A 36 6.19 -3.41 10.77
C PHE A 36 5.14 -2.51 11.40
N CYS A 37 5.60 -1.43 12.02
CA CYS A 37 4.78 -0.37 12.55
C CYS A 37 5.45 0.98 12.35
N ASN A 38 4.67 2.04 12.38
CA ASN A 38 5.17 3.40 12.30
C ASN A 38 4.37 4.35 13.20
N PHE A 39 4.92 5.54 13.42
CA PHE A 39 4.23 6.60 14.13
C PHE A 39 3.12 7.21 13.27
N GLN A 40 2.14 7.84 13.91
CA GLN A 40 1.13 8.63 13.21
C GLN A 40 1.80 9.74 12.39
N HIS A 41 1.46 9.83 11.11
CA HIS A 41 2.02 10.83 10.20
C HIS A 41 1.08 11.11 9.02
N ASN A 42 1.43 12.15 8.27
CA ASN A 42 0.88 12.43 6.95
C ASN A 42 2.01 12.29 5.93
N ASP A 43 1.71 11.75 4.75
CA ASP A 43 2.72 11.63 3.71
C ASP A 43 2.87 12.92 2.92
N ASN A 44 4.13 13.24 2.59
CA ASN A 44 4.49 14.41 1.79
C ASN A 44 4.76 14.08 0.31
N ASN A 45 3.88 13.32 -0.33
CA ASN A 45 4.04 12.89 -1.72
C ASN A 45 3.39 13.89 -2.74
N GLU A 46 3.39 13.62 -4.05
CA GLU A 46 2.68 14.42 -5.10
C GLU A 46 1.18 14.09 -5.30
N ALA A 47 0.78 12.85 -5.64
CA ALA A 47 -0.63 12.46 -5.90
C ALA A 47 -1.60 12.45 -4.71
N PRO A 48 -2.85 12.95 -4.81
CA PRO A 48 -3.71 13.20 -3.65
C PRO A 48 -4.00 11.98 -2.75
N ALA A 49 -3.98 10.77 -3.31
CA ALA A 49 -4.21 9.53 -2.58
C ALA A 49 -3.01 8.56 -2.70
N ALA A 50 -2.90 7.67 -1.73
CA ALA A 50 -2.06 6.48 -1.76
C ALA A 50 -2.94 5.23 -1.73
N TYR A 51 -2.36 4.10 -2.14
CA TYR A 51 -3.03 2.80 -2.20
C TYR A 51 -2.16 1.74 -1.54
N GLY A 52 -2.76 0.80 -0.82
CA GLY A 52 -2.03 -0.27 -0.17
C GLY A 52 -2.90 -1.51 0.04
N PRO A 53 -2.46 -2.67 -0.45
CA PRO A 53 -2.91 -3.96 0.04
C PRO A 53 -2.13 -4.43 1.27
N TRP A 54 -2.85 -5.11 2.16
CA TRP A 54 -2.33 -5.89 3.29
C TRP A 54 -2.84 -7.32 3.18
N TRP A 55 -1.97 -8.29 3.47
CA TRP A 55 -2.34 -9.70 3.49
C TRP A 55 -1.43 -10.50 4.41
N GLU A 56 -1.99 -11.54 5.02
CA GLU A 56 -1.21 -12.54 5.74
C GLU A 56 -0.61 -13.55 4.76
N ALA A 57 0.64 -13.94 4.97
CA ALA A 57 1.34 -14.94 4.18
C ALA A 57 2.02 -15.98 5.08
N GLU A 58 2.04 -17.22 4.60
CA GLU A 58 2.71 -18.34 5.25
C GLU A 58 4.09 -18.57 4.62
N GLN A 59 5.08 -18.94 5.43
CA GLN A 59 6.39 -19.32 4.95
C GLN A 59 6.32 -20.71 4.31
N ALA A 60 6.71 -20.81 3.04
CA ALA A 60 6.71 -22.09 2.34
C ALA A 60 7.66 -23.08 3.02
N ALA A 61 7.22 -24.34 3.17
CA ALA A 61 7.93 -25.39 3.90
C ALA A 61 9.20 -25.95 3.20
N SER A 62 9.63 -25.37 2.07
CA SER A 62 10.77 -25.89 1.29
C SER A 62 12.12 -25.40 1.81
N ASP A 63 13.04 -26.34 2.04
CA ASP A 63 14.42 -26.13 2.52
C ASP A 63 15.17 -25.02 1.78
N GLY A 64 15.58 -23.99 2.51
CA GLY A 64 16.63 -23.03 2.13
C GLY A 64 16.17 -21.68 1.56
N ASP A 65 14.99 -21.61 0.93
CA ASP A 65 14.48 -20.36 0.35
C ASP A 65 13.37 -19.76 1.23
N ARG A 66 13.55 -18.52 1.68
CA ARG A 66 12.53 -17.72 2.40
C ARG A 66 11.42 -17.28 1.46
N LYS A 67 10.62 -18.23 0.96
CA LYS A 67 9.44 -17.97 0.14
C LYS A 67 8.23 -17.76 1.05
N TRP A 68 7.42 -16.77 0.68
CA TRP A 68 6.18 -16.44 1.35
C TRP A 68 5.05 -16.65 0.36
N GLU A 69 4.03 -17.39 0.77
CA GLU A 69 2.90 -17.74 -0.06
C GLU A 69 1.62 -17.14 0.53
N PHE A 70 0.86 -16.47 -0.32
CA PHE A 70 -0.51 -16.09 -0.01
C PHE A 70 -1.41 -17.23 -0.48
N THR A 71 -2.12 -17.87 0.44
CA THR A 71 -3.13 -18.88 0.14
C THR A 71 -4.47 -18.36 0.61
N SER A 72 -5.47 -18.34 -0.28
CA SER A 72 -6.83 -17.88 0.06
C SER A 72 -7.53 -18.73 1.11
N ASP A 73 -7.03 -19.94 1.31
CA ASP A 73 -7.61 -20.98 2.14
C ASP A 73 -6.90 -21.09 3.50
N ALA A 74 -5.84 -20.29 3.74
CA ALA A 74 -5.20 -20.22 5.03
C ALA A 74 -6.12 -19.58 6.08
N ASP A 75 -5.93 -20.01 7.32
CA ASP A 75 -6.53 -19.34 8.48
C ASP A 75 -5.82 -18.00 8.69
N HIS A 76 -6.40 -16.90 8.17
CA HIS A 76 -5.84 -15.55 8.24
C HIS A 76 -5.94 -14.87 9.62
N ASN A 77 -5.83 -15.65 10.69
CA ASN A 77 -5.85 -15.19 12.08
C ASN A 77 -4.53 -15.51 12.80
N ARG A 78 -3.42 -15.60 12.05
CA ARG A 78 -2.09 -15.92 12.60
C ARG A 78 -1.26 -14.66 12.88
N THR A 79 -1.70 -13.51 12.40
CA THR A 79 -1.21 -12.20 12.83
C THR A 79 -2.21 -11.52 13.76
N HIS A 80 -1.71 -10.95 14.86
CA HIS A 80 -2.49 -10.22 15.85
C HIS A 80 -2.04 -8.76 15.94
N GLY A 81 -3.00 -7.83 15.94
CA GLY A 81 -2.73 -6.39 15.85
C GLY A 81 -2.43 -5.97 14.41
N GLY A 82 -1.54 -4.99 14.24
CA GLY A 82 -1.12 -4.54 12.92
C GLY A 82 -2.11 -3.61 12.22
N GLU A 83 -3.19 -3.18 12.87
CA GLU A 83 -4.27 -2.42 12.24
C GLU A 83 -3.76 -1.15 11.53
N PHE A 84 -4.38 -0.81 10.40
CA PHE A 84 -4.25 0.54 9.83
C PHE A 84 -5.12 1.51 10.62
N MET A 85 -4.54 2.60 11.08
CA MET A 85 -5.23 3.52 11.98
C MET A 85 -5.30 4.93 11.41
N TRP A 86 -6.51 5.44 11.18
CA TRP A 86 -6.78 6.85 10.98
C TRP A 86 -7.05 7.52 12.32
N GLY A 87 -5.98 7.94 13.00
CA GLY A 87 -6.03 8.35 14.40
C GLY A 87 -6.86 9.59 14.67
N GLU A 88 -6.92 10.52 13.72
CA GLU A 88 -7.77 11.71 13.84
C GLU A 88 -9.27 11.35 13.91
N PHE A 89 -9.68 10.26 13.25
CA PHE A 89 -11.06 9.80 13.23
C PHE A 89 -11.36 8.70 14.26
N GLY A 90 -10.34 8.22 14.98
CA GLY A 90 -10.49 7.07 15.88
C GLY A 90 -10.90 5.79 15.16
N ILE A 91 -10.57 5.68 13.85
CA ILE A 91 -10.93 4.52 13.03
C ILE A 91 -9.69 3.61 12.91
N GLY A 92 -9.84 2.38 13.39
CA GLY A 92 -8.88 1.30 13.17
C GLY A 92 -9.46 0.28 12.19
N VAL A 93 -8.63 -0.20 11.27
CA VAL A 93 -8.99 -1.21 10.29
C VAL A 93 -8.17 -2.46 10.53
N ASN A 94 -8.85 -3.53 10.89
CA ASN A 94 -8.25 -4.84 11.11
C ASN A 94 -8.22 -5.66 9.83
N PHE A 95 -7.10 -6.35 9.61
CA PHE A 95 -6.82 -7.13 8.42
C PHE A 95 -7.08 -8.62 8.66
N SER A 96 -8.35 -9.03 8.63
CA SER A 96 -8.70 -10.45 8.79
C SER A 96 -8.46 -11.31 7.54
N LYS A 97 -8.17 -10.69 6.38
CA LYS A 97 -7.88 -11.30 5.06
C LYS A 97 -7.05 -10.32 4.22
N LEU A 98 -6.95 -10.56 2.91
CA LEU A 98 -6.54 -9.54 1.95
C LEU A 98 -7.45 -8.31 2.09
N PHE A 99 -6.82 -7.16 2.34
CA PHE A 99 -7.51 -5.91 2.52
C PHE A 99 -6.80 -4.81 1.73
N GLU A 100 -7.59 -3.96 1.07
CA GLU A 100 -7.12 -2.90 0.19
C GLU A 100 -7.70 -1.56 0.63
N ILE A 101 -6.85 -0.55 0.83
CA ILE A 101 -7.30 0.82 1.13
C ILE A 101 -6.69 1.85 0.24
N PHE A 102 -7.49 2.90 0.06
CA PHE A 102 -7.05 4.21 -0.39
C PHE A 102 -7.15 5.19 0.77
N TRP A 103 -6.18 6.09 0.89
CA TRP A 103 -6.24 7.17 1.87
C TRP A 103 -5.70 8.48 1.28
N HIS A 104 -6.28 9.59 1.71
CA HIS A 104 -5.84 10.96 1.38
C HIS A 104 -4.62 11.31 2.20
N ARG A 105 -3.47 10.84 1.75
CA ARG A 105 -2.21 10.89 2.49
C ARG A 105 -1.84 12.24 3.18
N LYS A 106 -2.25 13.40 2.62
CA LYS A 106 -1.91 14.75 3.11
C LYS A 106 -2.88 15.24 4.19
N ILE A 107 -4.04 14.61 4.27
CA ILE A 107 -5.17 15.01 5.11
C ILE A 107 -5.32 13.95 6.20
N ASP A 108 -5.40 12.69 5.78
CA ASP A 108 -5.61 11.54 6.64
C ASP A 108 -4.34 11.30 7.45
N HIS A 109 -4.35 11.66 8.73
CA HIS A 109 -3.28 11.32 9.66
C HIS A 109 -3.38 9.82 9.95
N HIS A 110 -2.37 9.03 9.54
CA HIS A 110 -2.44 7.58 9.54
C HIS A 110 -1.21 6.89 10.14
N SER A 111 -1.35 5.64 10.58
CA SER A 111 -0.25 4.75 10.98
C SER A 111 -0.61 3.29 10.80
N THR A 112 0.38 2.42 10.96
CA THR A 112 0.24 0.98 11.12
C THR A 112 0.67 0.62 12.54
N LEU A 113 -0.22 -0.04 13.27
CA LEU A 113 0.07 -0.50 14.63
C LEU A 113 1.06 -1.67 14.59
N PHE A 114 1.68 -1.93 15.75
CA PHE A 114 2.52 -3.12 15.90
C PHE A 114 1.69 -4.39 15.75
N SER A 115 2.25 -5.38 15.06
CA SER A 115 1.69 -6.72 14.93
C SER A 115 2.61 -7.77 15.53
N MET A 116 2.01 -8.83 16.04
CA MET A 116 2.68 -10.06 16.44
C MET A 116 2.25 -11.16 15.49
N ASP A 117 3.24 -11.87 14.94
CA ASP A 117 3.03 -12.96 14.00
C ASP A 117 3.29 -14.30 14.69
N ASP A 118 2.43 -15.29 14.46
CA ASP A 118 2.71 -16.68 14.83
C ASP A 118 3.93 -17.23 14.06
N PRO A 119 4.63 -18.26 14.59
CA PRO A 119 5.76 -18.86 13.90
C PRO A 119 5.38 -19.37 12.50
N GLY A 120 6.14 -18.94 11.50
CA GLY A 120 5.91 -19.32 10.10
C GLY A 120 4.92 -18.41 9.35
N PHE A 121 4.36 -17.39 9.99
CA PHE A 121 3.44 -16.44 9.37
C PHE A 121 4.02 -15.03 9.38
N THR A 122 3.50 -14.17 8.50
CA THR A 122 3.72 -12.72 8.58
C THR A 122 2.64 -11.95 7.85
N CYS A 123 2.33 -10.74 8.31
CA CYS A 123 1.51 -9.79 7.56
C CYS A 123 2.38 -8.91 6.67
N PHE A 124 2.11 -8.97 5.36
CA PHE A 124 2.64 -8.01 4.40
C PHE A 124 1.76 -6.78 4.35
N GLY A 125 2.39 -5.61 4.36
CA GLY A 125 1.76 -4.34 4.03
C GLY A 125 2.45 -3.72 2.84
N THR A 126 1.71 -3.02 1.99
CA THR A 126 2.31 -2.27 0.88
C THR A 126 1.80 -0.85 0.81
N SER A 127 2.61 0.00 0.21
CA SER A 127 2.24 1.37 -0.08
C SER A 127 2.70 1.73 -1.49
N ILE A 128 1.72 2.04 -2.34
CA ILE A 128 1.89 2.45 -3.72
C ILE A 128 1.62 3.95 -3.80
N GLN A 129 2.65 4.69 -4.20
CA GLN A 129 2.66 6.15 -4.07
C GLN A 129 3.31 6.82 -5.29
N ILE A 130 2.93 8.09 -5.49
CA ILE A 130 3.61 9.00 -6.41
C ILE A 130 4.30 10.08 -5.57
N THR A 131 5.60 9.90 -5.36
CA THR A 131 6.42 10.76 -4.50
C THR A 131 6.78 12.08 -5.19
N LYS A 132 6.89 13.17 -4.41
CA LYS A 132 7.33 14.49 -4.92
C LYS A 132 8.70 14.43 -5.58
N LYS A 133 9.64 13.72 -4.95
CA LYS A 133 11.01 13.60 -5.43
C LYS A 133 11.06 12.92 -6.79
N GLY A 134 10.32 11.81 -6.97
CA GLY A 134 10.26 11.14 -8.27
C GLY A 134 9.62 12.01 -9.35
N VAL A 135 8.54 12.73 -9.04
CA VAL A 135 7.90 13.65 -10.00
C VAL A 135 8.86 14.78 -10.40
N ASN A 136 9.53 15.41 -9.43
CA ASN A 136 10.50 16.47 -9.70
C ASN A 136 11.71 15.98 -10.51
N ALA A 137 12.17 14.74 -10.29
CA ALA A 137 13.23 14.14 -11.10
C ALA A 137 12.79 13.99 -12.56
N MET A 138 11.56 13.52 -12.81
CA MET A 138 11.04 13.37 -14.17
C MET A 138 10.79 14.69 -14.88
N ARG A 139 10.28 15.71 -14.19
CA ARG A 139 10.11 17.06 -14.78
C ARG A 139 11.43 17.60 -15.34
N LYS A 140 12.54 17.39 -14.62
CA LYS A 140 13.89 17.76 -15.07
C LYS A 140 14.34 16.97 -16.30
N VAL A 141 14.05 15.68 -16.36
CA VAL A 141 14.41 14.83 -17.53
C VAL A 141 13.62 15.25 -18.77
N TRP A 142 12.35 15.63 -18.60
CA TRP A 142 11.47 15.95 -19.72
C TRP A 142 11.41 17.44 -20.10
N ASN A 143 12.19 18.32 -19.44
CA ASN A 143 12.18 19.77 -19.66
C ASN A 143 10.77 20.39 -19.60
N VAL A 144 9.93 19.88 -18.71
CA VAL A 144 8.59 20.44 -18.45
C VAL A 144 8.68 21.20 -17.13
N GLU A 145 8.93 22.51 -17.21
CA GLU A 145 8.85 23.44 -16.07
C GLU A 145 7.39 23.80 -15.75
#